data_AF-A0A812GCT1-F1
#
_entry.id   AF-A0A812GCT1-F1
#
_cell.length_a   1.000
_cell.length_b   1.000
_cell.length_c   1.000
_cell.angle_alpha   90.00
_cell.angle_beta   90.00
_cell.angle_gamma   90.00
#
_symmetry.space_group_name_H-M   'P 1'
#
loop_
_entity.id
_entity.type
_entity.pdbx_description
1 polymer ?
#
loop_
_entity_poly.entity_id
_entity_poly.type
_entity_poly.pdbx_seq_one_letter_code
_entity_poly.pdbx_strand_id
1 'polypeptide(L)'
;MAVCSIIKHLVCKLYLSRDSNIRQLPLKTLLVYLELAKVIEAKYSYFAEYRFKFLQDQFFILNQFQGERRQFVEAIFACSTKAKVWCQVDLEALWMNYQSERSRVVAALDYFHQNGWIELESKQLTDVYSVLPATQNQEVISQHLVELFQSKEQKDIERIHTMLVLFQSSDCLSHQLAHYFADHNAPAQCGHCSVCRGQVASFPQPQQEQPELTHLSAWVDEFVQLSPMAISNAAVARFLCGISTPIIAQLKASKLRGYGSMANVSFEQVLKQVELARV
;
A
#
# COMPACT_ATOMS: atom_id res chain seq x y z
N MET A 1 -10.90 -9.23 11.57
CA MET A 1 -12.14 -8.56 12.03
C MET A 1 -12.31 -7.11 11.55
N ALA A 2 -11.27 -6.25 11.54
CA ALA A 2 -11.44 -4.84 11.20
C ALA A 2 -11.83 -4.54 9.74
N VAL A 3 -11.29 -5.30 8.76
CA VAL A 3 -11.47 -4.97 7.33
C VAL A 3 -12.93 -5.08 6.87
N CYS A 4 -13.69 -6.07 7.33
CA CYS A 4 -15.10 -6.24 6.93
C CYS A 4 -16.05 -5.24 7.59
N SER A 5 -15.76 -4.77 8.81
CA SER A 5 -16.64 -3.83 9.53
C SER A 5 -16.53 -2.38 9.04
N ILE A 6 -15.48 -2.05 8.28
CA ILE A 6 -15.20 -0.68 7.80
C ILE A 6 -15.92 -0.39 6.46
N ILE A 7 -16.53 -1.41 5.84
CA ILE A 7 -17.05 -1.27 4.48
C ILE A 7 -18.53 -0.83 4.49
N LYS A 8 -18.77 0.49 4.48
CA LYS A 8 -20.09 1.06 4.16
C LYS A 8 -20.15 1.48 2.70
N HIS A 9 -20.97 0.76 1.93
CA HIS A 9 -21.49 1.00 0.56
C HIS A 9 -20.53 1.34 -0.60
N LEU A 10 -19.41 2.05 -0.41
CA LEU A 10 -18.38 2.28 -1.43
C LEU A 10 -16.99 2.23 -0.77
N VAL A 11 -16.14 1.35 -1.27
CA VAL A 11 -14.77 1.16 -0.76
C VAL A 11 -13.79 2.11 -1.46
N CYS A 12 -13.10 2.96 -0.71
CA CYS A 12 -11.98 3.78 -1.21
C CYS A 12 -10.63 3.28 -0.68
N LYS A 13 -9.70 2.96 -1.61
CA LYS A 13 -8.42 2.30 -1.34
C LYS A 13 -7.50 3.02 -0.33
N LEU A 14 -7.53 4.35 -0.31
CA LEU A 14 -6.65 5.14 0.57
C LEU A 14 -7.07 5.01 2.04
N TYR A 15 -8.36 5.12 2.34
CA TYR A 15 -8.89 4.98 3.69
C TYR A 15 -8.70 3.57 4.23
N LEU A 16 -8.99 2.55 3.41
CA LEU A 16 -8.79 1.15 3.81
C LEU A 16 -7.36 0.86 4.24
N SER A 17 -6.36 1.33 3.49
CA SER A 17 -4.95 1.06 3.82
C SER A 17 -4.58 1.60 5.19
N ARG A 18 -5.01 2.84 5.48
CA ARG A 18 -4.78 3.47 6.78
C ARG A 18 -5.52 2.73 7.89
N ASP A 19 -6.82 2.51 7.71
CA ASP A 19 -7.69 2.02 8.78
C ASP A 19 -7.46 0.53 9.07
N SER A 20 -7.00 -0.25 8.08
CA SER A 20 -6.61 -1.67 8.26
C SER A 20 -5.13 -1.86 8.60
N ASN A 21 -4.31 -0.81 8.56
CA ASN A 21 -2.86 -0.87 8.66
C ASN A 21 -2.20 -1.84 7.63
N ILE A 22 -2.74 -1.92 6.42
CA ILE A 22 -2.21 -2.73 5.31
C ILE A 22 -1.64 -1.80 4.25
N ARG A 23 -0.40 -2.00 3.81
CA ARG A 23 0.21 -1.22 2.70
C ARG A 23 -0.60 -1.38 1.40
N GLN A 24 -0.53 -0.39 0.53
CA GLN A 24 -1.31 -0.34 -0.72
C GLN A 24 -1.12 -1.57 -1.64
N LEU A 25 0.11 -2.05 -1.84
CA LEU A 25 0.37 -3.20 -2.72
C LEU A 25 -0.29 -4.49 -2.18
N PRO A 26 -0.01 -4.93 -0.93
CA PRO A 26 -0.72 -6.07 -0.33
C PRO A 26 -2.24 -5.89 -0.28
N LEU A 27 -2.72 -4.66 -0.04
CA LEU A 27 -4.16 -4.38 -0.03
C LEU A 27 -4.81 -4.64 -1.38
N LYS A 28 -4.16 -4.28 -2.50
CA LYS A 28 -4.67 -4.61 -3.84
C LYS A 28 -4.80 -6.11 -4.03
N THR A 29 -3.79 -6.88 -3.64
CA THR A 29 -3.84 -8.35 -3.70
C THR A 29 -4.97 -8.91 -2.84
N LEU A 30 -5.16 -8.37 -1.62
CA LEU A 30 -6.26 -8.75 -0.74
C LEU A 30 -7.64 -8.48 -1.36
N LEU A 31 -7.81 -7.31 -1.99
CA LEU A 31 -9.06 -6.94 -2.67
C LEU A 31 -9.36 -7.89 -3.84
N VAL A 32 -8.34 -8.30 -4.61
CA VAL A 32 -8.51 -9.30 -5.68
C VAL A 32 -8.97 -10.64 -5.10
N TYR A 33 -8.37 -11.12 -4.01
CA TYR A 33 -8.83 -12.38 -3.40
C TYR A 33 -10.25 -12.28 -2.84
N LEU A 34 -10.64 -11.14 -2.27
CA LEU A 34 -12.02 -10.91 -1.83
C LEU A 34 -13.01 -10.90 -3.00
N GLU A 35 -12.62 -10.37 -4.15
CA GLU A 35 -13.43 -10.40 -5.38
C GLU A 35 -13.57 -11.82 -5.95
N LEU A 36 -12.47 -12.59 -5.99
CA LEU A 36 -12.49 -13.99 -6.37
C LEU A 36 -13.39 -14.84 -5.44
N ALA A 37 -13.38 -14.53 -4.15
CA ALA A 37 -14.25 -15.13 -3.14
C ALA A 37 -15.71 -14.61 -3.18
N LYS A 38 -16.06 -13.74 -4.14
CA LYS A 38 -17.41 -13.16 -4.28
C LYS A 38 -17.90 -12.41 -3.03
N VAL A 39 -16.98 -11.79 -2.30
CA VAL A 39 -17.29 -10.88 -1.18
C VAL A 39 -17.50 -9.46 -1.65
N ILE A 40 -16.72 -9.04 -2.64
CA ILE A 40 -16.81 -7.72 -3.26
C ILE A 40 -16.86 -7.86 -4.79
N GLU A 41 -17.27 -6.79 -5.46
CA GLU A 41 -17.24 -6.67 -6.91
C GLU A 41 -16.70 -5.30 -7.29
N ALA A 42 -15.73 -5.25 -8.20
CA ALA A 42 -15.25 -4.01 -8.78
C ALA A 42 -16.35 -3.39 -9.65
N LYS A 43 -16.60 -2.09 -9.46
CA LYS A 43 -17.62 -1.35 -10.22
C LYS A 43 -16.99 -0.50 -11.31
N TYR A 44 -16.23 0.50 -10.90
CA TYR A 44 -15.57 1.43 -11.80
C TYR A 44 -14.37 2.07 -11.11
N SER A 45 -13.50 2.67 -11.90
CA SER A 45 -12.38 3.48 -11.42
C SER A 45 -12.60 4.94 -11.78
N TYR A 46 -12.18 5.85 -10.91
CA TYR A 46 -12.26 7.28 -11.14
C TYR A 46 -11.06 8.01 -10.54
N PHE A 47 -10.77 9.23 -11.00
CA PHE A 47 -9.72 10.07 -10.42
C PHE A 47 -10.23 10.85 -9.20
N ALA A 48 -9.76 10.53 -8.00
CA ALA A 48 -10.27 11.15 -6.77
C ALA A 48 -10.05 12.66 -6.73
N GLU A 49 -8.97 13.14 -7.33
CA GLU A 49 -8.61 14.55 -7.32
C GLU A 49 -8.68 15.14 -8.72
N TYR A 50 -9.34 16.30 -8.85
CA TYR A 50 -9.23 17.15 -10.03
C TYR A 50 -8.64 18.49 -9.64
N ARG A 51 -7.69 18.95 -10.45
CA ARG A 51 -7.11 20.28 -10.36
C ARG A 51 -7.23 20.94 -11.71
N PHE A 52 -7.49 22.23 -11.72
CA PHE A 52 -7.46 22.99 -12.96
C PHE A 52 -6.71 24.30 -12.81
N LYS A 53 -6.22 24.82 -13.92
CA LYS A 53 -5.60 26.13 -14.03
C LYS A 53 -6.37 26.92 -15.07
N PHE A 54 -6.74 28.15 -14.73
CA PHE A 54 -7.40 29.06 -15.66
C PHE A 54 -6.45 29.46 -16.80
N LEU A 55 -6.90 29.31 -18.04
CA LEU A 55 -6.26 29.86 -19.25
C LEU A 55 -7.00 31.11 -19.73
N GLN A 56 -8.31 31.17 -19.47
CA GLN A 56 -9.16 32.34 -19.64
C GLN A 56 -9.62 32.88 -18.29
N ASP A 57 -10.01 34.14 -18.26
CA ASP A 57 -10.51 34.79 -17.05
C ASP A 57 -11.79 34.10 -16.52
N GLN A 58 -11.94 34.07 -15.19
CA GLN A 58 -13.09 33.43 -14.55
C GLN A 58 -14.42 34.05 -14.99
N PHE A 59 -14.50 35.39 -15.11
CA PHE A 59 -15.71 36.07 -15.57
C PHE A 59 -16.04 35.75 -17.03
N PHE A 60 -15.02 35.57 -17.88
CA PHE A 60 -15.22 35.14 -19.25
C PHE A 60 -15.95 33.80 -19.30
N ILE A 61 -15.50 32.81 -18.51
CA ILE A 61 -16.10 31.47 -18.46
C ILE A 61 -17.54 31.55 -17.93
N LEU A 62 -17.77 32.31 -16.86
CA LEU A 62 -19.11 32.48 -16.28
C LEU A 62 -20.11 33.10 -17.25
N ASN A 63 -19.66 34.03 -18.09
CA ASN A 63 -20.51 34.70 -19.08
C ASN A 63 -20.87 33.81 -20.29
N GLN A 64 -20.28 32.61 -20.42
CA GLN A 64 -20.69 31.62 -21.43
C GLN A 64 -21.96 30.84 -21.03
N PHE A 65 -22.42 31.00 -19.79
CA PHE A 65 -23.57 30.27 -19.25
C PHE A 65 -24.66 31.22 -18.75
N GLN A 66 -25.90 30.72 -18.74
CA GLN A 66 -27.08 31.43 -18.26
C GLN A 66 -27.91 30.56 -17.31
N GLY A 67 -28.67 31.21 -16.44
CA GLY A 67 -29.58 30.55 -15.50
C GLY A 67 -28.88 29.54 -14.58
N GLU A 68 -29.48 28.37 -14.43
CA GLU A 68 -29.01 27.28 -13.56
C GLU A 68 -27.57 26.84 -13.88
N ARG A 69 -27.21 26.78 -15.17
CA ARG A 69 -25.85 26.37 -15.58
C ARG A 69 -24.81 27.36 -15.07
N ARG A 70 -25.09 28.66 -15.11
CA ARG A 70 -24.17 29.68 -14.60
C ARG A 70 -23.96 29.52 -13.09
N GLN A 71 -25.05 29.36 -12.34
CA GLN A 71 -24.99 29.14 -10.89
C GLN A 71 -24.18 27.89 -10.54
N PHE A 72 -24.32 26.82 -11.33
CA PHE A 72 -23.53 25.60 -11.16
C PHE A 72 -22.03 25.83 -11.42
N VAL A 73 -21.65 26.56 -12.46
CA VAL A 73 -20.24 26.89 -12.71
C VAL A 73 -19.67 27.79 -11.60
N GLU A 74 -20.46 28.76 -11.13
CA GLU A 74 -20.09 29.60 -9.98
C GLU A 74 -19.83 28.75 -8.73
N ALA A 75 -20.67 27.75 -8.47
CA ALA A 75 -20.49 26.80 -7.38
C ALA A 75 -19.19 25.98 -7.51
N ILE A 76 -18.87 25.48 -8.71
CA ILE A 76 -17.61 24.75 -8.96
C ILE A 76 -16.41 25.61 -8.59
N PHE A 77 -16.39 26.87 -9.04
CA PHE A 77 -15.28 27.77 -8.75
C PHE A 77 -15.22 28.20 -7.29
N ALA A 78 -16.37 28.43 -6.63
CA ALA A 78 -16.44 28.77 -5.22
C ALA A 78 -15.98 27.61 -4.32
N CYS A 79 -16.29 26.38 -4.70
CA CYS A 79 -15.83 25.15 -4.04
C CYS A 79 -14.48 24.67 -4.59
N SER A 80 -13.67 25.54 -5.20
CA SER A 80 -12.32 25.19 -5.64
C SER A 80 -11.29 26.01 -4.87
N THR A 81 -10.42 25.32 -4.12
CA THR A 81 -9.38 25.97 -3.32
C THR A 81 -8.18 26.32 -4.21
N LYS A 82 -7.88 27.62 -4.31
CA LYS A 82 -6.74 28.10 -5.09
C LYS A 82 -5.46 27.93 -4.30
N ALA A 83 -4.50 27.18 -4.86
CA ALA A 83 -3.13 27.18 -4.39
C ALA A 83 -2.37 28.35 -5.05
N LYS A 84 -1.27 28.09 -5.77
CA LYS A 84 -0.48 29.14 -6.44
C LYS A 84 -0.96 29.43 -7.87
N VAL A 85 -1.09 28.38 -8.67
CA VAL A 85 -1.51 28.42 -10.08
C VAL A 85 -2.70 27.50 -10.33
N TRP A 86 -2.72 26.36 -9.65
CA TRP A 86 -3.78 25.36 -9.74
C TRP A 86 -4.85 25.60 -8.67
N CYS A 87 -6.09 25.37 -9.05
CA CYS A 87 -7.27 25.28 -8.20
C CYS A 87 -7.59 23.79 -7.98
N GLN A 88 -7.69 23.36 -6.72
CA GLN A 88 -8.13 22.02 -6.37
C GLN A 88 -9.64 22.02 -6.20
N VAL A 89 -10.34 21.16 -6.94
CA VAL A 89 -11.80 21.02 -6.84
C VAL A 89 -12.14 20.25 -5.57
N ASP A 90 -13.01 20.82 -4.75
CA ASP A 90 -13.59 20.17 -3.58
C ASP A 90 -14.95 19.56 -3.95
N LEU A 91 -14.92 18.29 -4.33
CA LEU A 91 -16.12 17.55 -4.70
C LEU A 91 -17.04 17.25 -3.52
N GLU A 92 -16.49 17.18 -2.31
CA GLU A 92 -17.27 16.95 -1.09
C GLU A 92 -18.07 18.20 -0.73
N ALA A 93 -17.44 19.38 -0.78
CA ALA A 93 -18.13 20.66 -0.61
C ALA A 93 -19.21 20.89 -1.67
N LEU A 94 -18.98 20.50 -2.93
CA LEU A 94 -19.98 20.57 -4.00
C LEU A 94 -21.19 19.68 -3.74
N TRP A 95 -20.96 18.46 -3.24
CA TRP A 95 -22.04 17.56 -2.85
C TRP A 95 -22.83 18.11 -1.65
N MET A 96 -22.15 18.56 -0.59
CA MET A 96 -22.80 19.04 0.63
C MET A 96 -23.62 20.31 0.41
N ASN A 97 -23.09 21.28 -0.34
CA ASN A 97 -23.70 22.60 -0.48
C ASN A 97 -24.66 22.69 -1.68
N TYR A 98 -24.43 21.90 -2.72
CA TYR A 98 -25.15 22.03 -4.00
C TYR A 98 -25.75 20.71 -4.51
N GLN A 99 -25.65 19.61 -3.74
CA GLN A 99 -26.06 18.25 -4.15
C GLN A 99 -25.62 17.87 -5.56
N SER A 100 -24.45 18.38 -5.93
CA SER A 100 -23.96 18.26 -7.29
C SER A 100 -23.29 16.92 -7.48
N GLU A 101 -23.87 16.10 -8.36
CA GLU A 101 -23.27 14.81 -8.70
C GLU A 101 -21.88 14.99 -9.30
N ARG A 102 -20.95 14.15 -8.87
CA ARG A 102 -19.56 14.16 -9.33
C ARG A 102 -19.45 14.08 -10.86
N SER A 103 -20.23 13.21 -11.50
CA SER A 103 -20.28 13.04 -12.96
C SER A 103 -20.53 14.38 -13.67
N ARG A 104 -21.43 15.20 -13.12
CA ARG A 104 -21.80 16.51 -13.65
C ARG A 104 -20.66 17.53 -13.51
N VAL A 105 -19.97 17.53 -12.37
CA VAL A 105 -18.81 18.41 -12.14
C VAL A 105 -17.68 18.07 -13.11
N VAL A 106 -17.38 16.78 -13.27
CA VAL A 106 -16.34 16.31 -14.19
C VAL A 106 -16.67 16.68 -15.64
N ALA A 107 -17.91 16.47 -16.08
CA ALA A 107 -18.33 16.85 -17.42
C ALA A 107 -18.19 18.37 -17.68
N ALA A 108 -18.46 19.22 -16.68
CA ALA A 108 -18.26 20.66 -16.80
C ALA A 108 -16.77 21.04 -16.93
N LEU A 109 -15.92 20.43 -16.11
CA LEU A 109 -14.46 20.66 -16.18
C LEU A 109 -13.88 20.17 -17.52
N ASP A 110 -14.29 18.99 -17.99
CA ASP A 110 -13.90 18.48 -19.31
C ASP A 110 -14.36 19.42 -20.42
N TYR A 111 -15.59 19.95 -20.33
CA TYR A 111 -16.09 20.94 -21.28
C TYR A 111 -15.23 22.21 -21.27
N PHE A 112 -14.88 22.78 -20.11
CA PHE A 112 -14.01 23.96 -20.04
C PHE A 112 -12.63 23.67 -20.63
N HIS A 113 -12.10 22.47 -20.42
CA HIS A 113 -10.81 22.06 -20.95
C HIS A 113 -10.83 21.91 -22.47
N GLN A 114 -11.85 21.25 -23.03
CA GLN A 114 -12.03 21.08 -24.47
C GLN A 114 -12.18 22.42 -25.20
N ASN A 115 -12.80 23.41 -24.56
CA ASN A 115 -12.90 24.78 -25.09
C ASN A 115 -11.62 25.62 -24.88
N GLY A 116 -10.58 25.06 -24.27
CA GLY A 116 -9.31 25.76 -24.02
C GLY A 116 -9.40 26.86 -22.96
N TRP A 117 -10.42 26.82 -22.09
CA TRP A 117 -10.61 27.83 -21.04
C TRP A 117 -9.83 27.50 -19.78
N ILE A 118 -9.59 26.21 -19.54
CA ILE A 118 -8.78 25.71 -18.44
C ILE A 118 -7.82 24.62 -18.92
N GLU A 119 -6.72 24.47 -18.21
CA GLU A 119 -5.88 23.29 -18.22
C GLU A 119 -6.37 22.37 -17.08
N LEU A 120 -6.71 21.11 -17.37
CA LEU A 120 -7.29 20.17 -16.41
C LEU A 120 -6.30 19.03 -16.12
N GLU A 121 -6.11 18.72 -14.84
CA GLU A 121 -5.27 17.61 -14.36
C GLU A 121 -6.07 16.73 -13.40
N SER A 122 -6.13 15.43 -13.69
CA SER A 122 -6.79 14.43 -12.84
C SER A 122 -5.75 13.54 -12.16
N LYS A 123 -5.84 13.38 -10.84
CA LYS A 123 -4.91 12.58 -10.03
C LYS A 123 -5.63 11.50 -9.21
N GLN A 124 -4.84 10.53 -8.77
CA GLN A 124 -5.24 9.45 -7.88
C GLN A 124 -6.38 8.58 -8.41
N LEU A 125 -6.05 7.63 -9.30
CA LEU A 125 -6.98 6.59 -9.73
C LEU A 125 -7.44 5.77 -8.52
N THR A 126 -8.74 5.79 -8.26
CA THR A 126 -9.43 5.12 -7.16
C THR A 126 -10.40 4.12 -7.75
N ASP A 127 -10.35 2.87 -7.28
CA ASP A 127 -11.34 1.87 -7.68
C ASP A 127 -12.42 1.79 -6.62
N VAL A 128 -13.66 1.70 -7.10
CA VAL A 128 -14.85 1.53 -6.29
C VAL A 128 -15.25 0.06 -6.30
N TYR A 129 -15.48 -0.48 -5.11
CA TYR A 129 -16.04 -1.81 -4.93
C TYR A 129 -17.38 -1.74 -4.20
N SER A 130 -18.31 -2.59 -4.60
CA SER A 130 -19.51 -2.88 -3.81
C SER A 130 -19.32 -4.16 -3.00
N VAL A 131 -19.88 -4.19 -1.79
CA VAL A 131 -19.98 -5.44 -1.00
C VAL A 131 -21.16 -6.24 -1.52
N LEU A 132 -20.92 -7.51 -1.80
CA LEU A 132 -21.95 -8.45 -2.20
C LEU A 132 -22.65 -9.02 -0.96
N PRO A 133 -23.93 -9.42 -1.05
CA PRO A 133 -24.60 -10.12 0.04
C PRO A 133 -23.77 -11.32 0.52
N ALA A 134 -23.67 -11.49 1.84
CA ALA A 134 -22.88 -12.56 2.41
C ALA A 134 -23.41 -13.93 1.99
N THR A 135 -22.66 -14.63 1.14
CA THR A 135 -22.94 -16.01 0.70
C THR A 135 -22.10 -17.04 1.46
N GLN A 136 -21.09 -16.58 2.19
CA GLN A 136 -20.13 -17.38 2.93
C GLN A 136 -19.90 -16.81 4.33
N ASN A 137 -19.45 -17.66 5.26
CA ASN A 137 -19.09 -17.22 6.60
C ASN A 137 -17.81 -16.34 6.54
N GLN A 138 -17.90 -15.14 7.09
CA GLN A 138 -16.82 -14.15 7.13
C GLN A 138 -15.56 -14.67 7.85
N GLU A 139 -15.72 -15.47 8.91
CA GLU A 139 -14.60 -16.05 9.67
C GLU A 139 -13.80 -17.02 8.81
N VAL A 140 -14.50 -17.87 8.04
CA VAL A 140 -13.89 -18.83 7.11
C VAL A 140 -13.08 -18.11 6.05
N ILE A 141 -13.65 -17.07 5.43
CA ILE A 141 -12.94 -16.26 4.42
C ILE A 141 -11.72 -15.57 5.05
N SER A 142 -11.88 -14.98 6.23
CA SER A 142 -10.78 -14.30 6.93
C SER A 142 -9.63 -15.26 7.23
N GLN A 143 -9.95 -16.47 7.72
CA GLN A 143 -8.94 -17.48 8.04
C GLN A 143 -8.22 -17.95 6.77
N HIS A 144 -8.96 -18.22 5.70
CA HIS A 144 -8.39 -18.61 4.42
C HIS A 144 -7.44 -17.54 3.85
N LEU A 145 -7.81 -16.26 3.93
CA LEU A 145 -6.96 -15.16 3.47
C LEU A 145 -5.68 -15.06 4.30
N VAL A 146 -5.76 -15.23 5.62
CA VAL A 146 -4.57 -15.25 6.49
C VAL A 146 -3.62 -16.37 6.08
N GLU A 147 -4.13 -17.58 5.89
CA GLU A 147 -3.35 -18.75 5.46
C GLU A 147 -2.70 -18.53 4.09
N LEU A 148 -3.42 -17.93 3.13
CA LEU A 148 -2.88 -17.60 1.81
C LEU A 148 -1.67 -16.66 1.90
N PHE A 149 -1.78 -15.57 2.68
CA PHE A 149 -0.69 -14.60 2.83
C PHE A 149 0.49 -15.19 3.60
N GLN A 150 0.26 -15.98 4.64
CA GLN A 150 1.31 -16.67 5.40
C GLN A 150 2.05 -17.71 4.55
N SER A 151 1.32 -18.52 3.78
CA SER A 151 1.92 -19.49 2.86
C SER A 151 2.77 -18.80 1.80
N LYS A 152 2.32 -17.65 1.30
CA LYS A 152 3.08 -16.86 0.32
C LYS A 152 4.35 -16.27 0.92
N GLU A 153 4.26 -15.70 2.12
CA GLU A 153 5.41 -15.21 2.89
C GLU A 153 6.45 -16.32 3.09
N GLN A 154 6.02 -17.48 3.58
CA GLN A 154 6.92 -18.61 3.80
C GLN A 154 7.61 -19.07 2.50
N LYS A 155 6.87 -19.24 1.41
CA LYS A 155 7.44 -19.64 0.11
C LYS A 155 8.45 -18.62 -0.42
N ASP A 156 8.20 -17.33 -0.22
CA ASP A 156 9.10 -16.28 -0.67
C ASP A 156 10.39 -16.25 0.18
N ILE A 157 10.29 -16.48 1.50
CA ILE A 157 11.44 -16.65 2.40
C ILE A 157 12.26 -17.89 2.02
N GLU A 158 11.60 -19.04 1.84
CA GLU A 158 12.24 -20.29 1.40
C GLU A 158 12.98 -20.10 0.08
N ARG A 159 12.38 -19.41 -0.89
CA ARG A 159 13.01 -19.12 -2.18
C ARG A 159 14.27 -18.26 -2.03
N ILE A 160 14.29 -17.28 -1.13
CA ILE A 160 15.50 -16.50 -0.82
C ILE A 160 16.57 -17.42 -0.23
N HIS A 161 16.22 -18.29 0.71
CA HIS A 161 17.17 -19.26 1.27
C HIS A 161 17.71 -20.22 0.20
N THR A 162 16.86 -20.76 -0.68
CA THR A 162 17.30 -21.58 -1.82
C THR A 162 18.30 -20.84 -2.70
N MET A 163 18.06 -19.56 -2.99
CA MET A 163 18.97 -18.73 -3.76
C MET A 163 20.31 -18.51 -3.05
N LEU A 164 20.31 -18.25 -1.74
CA LEU A 164 21.53 -18.08 -0.95
C LEU A 164 22.34 -19.39 -0.84
N VAL A 165 21.66 -20.53 -0.74
CA VAL A 165 22.29 -21.86 -0.76
C VAL A 165 22.91 -22.14 -2.13
N LEU A 166 22.19 -21.83 -3.22
CA LEU A 166 22.71 -21.96 -4.57
C LEU A 166 24.04 -21.19 -4.73
N PHE A 167 24.09 -19.92 -4.33
CA PHE A 167 25.31 -19.11 -4.52
C PHE A 167 26.51 -19.59 -3.71
N GLN A 168 26.31 -20.27 -2.60
CA GLN A 168 27.38 -20.82 -1.75
C GLN A 168 27.64 -22.31 -2.02
N SER A 169 26.96 -22.91 -3.00
CA SER A 169 27.11 -24.32 -3.35
C SER A 169 28.51 -24.60 -3.88
N SER A 170 29.03 -25.79 -3.55
CA SER A 170 30.25 -26.35 -4.14
C SER A 170 30.00 -27.04 -5.49
N ASP A 171 28.75 -27.10 -5.96
CA ASP A 171 28.36 -27.71 -7.22
C ASP A 171 28.14 -26.66 -8.33
N CYS A 172 28.18 -27.08 -9.59
CA CYS A 172 28.00 -26.18 -10.73
C CYS A 172 26.68 -25.40 -10.64
N LEU A 173 26.76 -24.06 -10.55
CA LEU A 173 25.59 -23.18 -10.43
C LEU A 173 24.64 -23.31 -11.62
N SER A 174 25.18 -23.34 -12.84
CA SER A 174 24.38 -23.44 -14.07
C SER A 174 23.63 -24.77 -14.16
N HIS A 175 24.22 -25.87 -13.68
CA HIS A 175 23.56 -27.18 -13.63
C HIS A 175 22.39 -27.18 -12.65
N GLN A 176 22.60 -26.65 -11.44
CA GLN A 176 21.55 -26.53 -10.43
C GLN A 176 20.41 -25.60 -10.87
N LEU A 177 20.73 -24.48 -11.54
CA LEU A 177 19.73 -23.57 -12.11
C LEU A 177 18.90 -24.24 -13.20
N ALA A 178 19.54 -24.96 -14.12
CA ALA A 178 18.84 -25.71 -15.15
C ALA A 178 17.88 -26.73 -14.51
N HIS A 179 18.35 -27.50 -13.52
CA HIS A 179 17.53 -28.45 -12.79
C HIS A 179 16.34 -27.80 -12.08
N TYR A 180 16.53 -26.62 -11.47
CA TYR A 180 15.46 -25.85 -10.84
C TYR A 180 14.34 -25.47 -11.83
N PHE A 181 14.70 -25.17 -13.08
CA PHE A 181 13.75 -24.90 -14.18
C PHE A 181 13.36 -26.17 -14.96
N ALA A 182 13.54 -27.35 -14.37
CA ALA A 182 13.21 -28.66 -14.95
C ALA A 182 13.97 -29.00 -16.25
N ASP A 183 15.12 -28.38 -16.48
CA ASP A 183 16.08 -28.81 -17.50
C ASP A 183 17.11 -29.76 -16.89
N HIS A 184 16.87 -31.05 -17.09
CA HIS A 184 17.72 -32.12 -16.57
C HIS A 184 18.87 -32.52 -17.51
N ASN A 185 18.98 -31.90 -18.70
CA ASN A 185 19.98 -32.23 -19.70
C ASN A 185 21.24 -31.37 -19.62
N ALA A 186 21.25 -30.36 -18.74
CA ALA A 186 22.41 -29.49 -18.57
C ALA A 186 23.63 -30.28 -18.06
N PRO A 187 24.83 -29.97 -18.57
CA PRO A 187 26.05 -30.66 -18.17
C PRO A 187 26.30 -30.48 -16.66
N ALA A 188 26.80 -31.53 -16.01
CA ALA A 188 27.13 -31.49 -14.57
C ALA A 188 28.18 -30.41 -14.23
N GLN A 189 29.03 -30.05 -15.20
CA GLN A 189 29.97 -28.94 -15.10
C GLN A 189 29.86 -28.06 -16.35
N CYS A 190 29.48 -26.78 -16.18
CA CYS A 190 29.34 -25.86 -17.32
C CYS A 190 30.67 -25.25 -17.77
N GLY A 191 31.73 -25.33 -16.96
CA GLY A 191 33.06 -24.80 -17.26
C GLY A 191 33.21 -23.28 -17.15
N HIS A 192 32.14 -22.54 -16.87
CA HIS A 192 32.17 -21.07 -16.86
C HIS A 192 31.56 -20.39 -15.62
N CYS A 193 30.85 -21.11 -14.75
CA CYS A 193 30.38 -20.54 -13.49
C CYS A 193 31.53 -20.39 -12.48
N SER A 194 31.31 -19.60 -11.43
CA SER A 194 32.33 -19.33 -10.41
C SER A 194 32.86 -20.63 -9.78
N VAL A 195 31.97 -21.56 -9.44
CA VAL A 195 32.32 -22.88 -8.89
C VAL A 195 33.18 -23.70 -9.86
N CYS A 196 32.78 -23.80 -11.14
CA CYS A 196 33.58 -24.50 -12.15
C CYS A 196 34.95 -23.85 -12.40
N ARG A 197 35.11 -22.56 -12.06
CA ARG A 197 36.39 -21.83 -12.09
C ARG A 197 37.16 -21.92 -10.76
N GLY A 198 36.69 -22.69 -9.79
CA GLY A 198 37.31 -22.84 -8.48
C GLY A 198 37.09 -21.67 -7.52
N GLN A 199 36.11 -20.80 -7.80
CA GLN A 199 35.80 -19.59 -7.03
C GLN A 199 34.44 -19.73 -6.33
N VAL A 200 34.37 -20.58 -5.31
CA VAL A 200 33.15 -20.74 -4.50
C VAL A 200 32.92 -19.48 -3.65
N ALA A 201 31.70 -18.93 -3.69
CA ALA A 201 31.36 -17.75 -2.88
C ALA A 201 31.02 -18.16 -1.44
N SER A 202 31.39 -17.32 -0.48
CA SER A 202 30.96 -17.42 0.90
C SER A 202 30.35 -16.09 1.34
N PHE A 203 29.27 -16.15 2.10
CA PHE A 203 28.69 -14.95 2.70
C PHE A 203 29.23 -14.74 4.11
N PRO A 204 29.51 -13.49 4.51
CA PRO A 204 29.91 -13.20 5.88
C PRO A 204 28.77 -13.58 6.82
N GLN A 205 29.10 -14.14 7.99
CA GLN A 205 28.10 -14.31 9.02
C GLN A 205 27.72 -12.92 9.58
N PRO A 206 26.42 -12.64 9.76
CA PRO A 206 26.01 -11.41 10.38
C PRO A 206 26.52 -11.39 11.83
N GLN A 207 27.48 -10.52 12.11
CA GLN A 207 27.88 -10.16 13.48
C GLN A 207 26.92 -9.06 13.94
N GLN A 208 26.06 -9.37 14.91
CA GLN A 208 25.09 -8.40 15.40
C GLN A 208 25.06 -8.38 16.91
N GLU A 209 25.35 -7.22 17.47
CA GLU A 209 25.09 -6.91 18.87
C GLU A 209 23.59 -6.70 19.03
N GLN A 210 22.98 -7.55 19.85
CA GLN A 210 21.59 -7.35 20.24
C GLN A 210 21.50 -6.18 21.23
N PRO A 211 20.48 -5.32 21.12
CA PRO A 211 20.29 -4.26 22.10
C PRO A 211 20.03 -4.87 23.48
N GLU A 212 20.48 -4.18 24.53
CA GLU A 212 20.07 -4.52 25.89
C GLU A 212 18.55 -4.47 26.03
N LEU A 213 17.99 -5.40 26.82
CA LEU A 213 16.54 -5.54 26.98
C LEU A 213 15.89 -4.22 27.48
N THR A 214 16.57 -3.47 28.34
CA THR A 214 16.13 -2.17 28.85
C THR A 214 15.95 -1.13 27.74
N HIS A 215 16.90 -1.05 26.81
CA HIS A 215 16.81 -0.17 25.64
C HIS A 215 15.71 -0.62 24.68
N LEU A 216 15.58 -1.92 24.46
CA LEU A 216 14.51 -2.48 23.64
C LEU A 216 13.14 -2.12 24.22
N SER A 217 12.90 -2.37 25.51
CA SER A 217 11.64 -2.04 26.18
C SER A 217 11.31 -0.55 26.08
N ALA A 218 12.30 0.34 26.28
CA ALA A 218 12.08 1.77 26.15
C ALA A 218 11.63 2.19 24.73
N TRP A 219 12.21 1.61 23.68
CA TRP A 219 11.78 1.85 22.29
C TRP A 219 10.39 1.31 22.00
N VAL A 220 10.06 0.13 22.55
CA VAL A 220 8.75 -0.47 22.42
C VAL A 220 7.68 0.41 23.09
N ASP A 221 7.91 0.83 24.32
CA ASP A 221 6.98 1.65 25.09
C ASP A 221 6.74 3.00 24.44
N GLU A 222 7.80 3.67 23.96
CA GLU A 222 7.69 4.95 23.25
C GLU A 222 6.77 4.84 22.03
N PHE A 223 6.86 3.75 21.27
CA PHE A 223 6.00 3.54 20.10
C PHE A 223 4.56 3.15 20.47
N VAL A 224 4.39 2.23 21.44
CA VAL A 224 3.07 1.75 21.85
C VAL A 224 2.23 2.87 22.46
N GLN A 225 2.84 3.76 23.25
CA GLN A 225 2.15 4.88 23.90
C GLN A 225 1.64 5.95 22.93
N LEU A 226 2.13 6.00 21.69
CA LEU A 226 1.62 6.93 20.67
C LEU A 226 0.20 6.60 20.19
N SER A 227 -0.25 5.35 20.37
CA SER A 227 -1.58 4.93 19.92
C SER A 227 -2.50 4.67 21.11
N PRO A 228 -3.75 5.17 21.09
CA PRO A 228 -4.77 4.76 22.06
C PRO A 228 -5.26 3.32 21.84
N MET A 229 -4.91 2.71 20.70
CA MET A 229 -5.26 1.33 20.37
C MET A 229 -4.08 0.39 20.61
N ALA A 230 -4.38 -0.86 20.95
CA ALA A 230 -3.36 -1.89 21.13
C ALA A 230 -2.54 -2.11 19.85
N ILE A 231 -1.23 -1.90 19.94
CA ILE A 231 -0.28 -2.21 18.86
C ILE A 231 0.18 -3.67 19.00
N SER A 232 0.04 -4.47 17.94
CA SER A 232 0.46 -5.88 17.94
C SER A 232 1.99 -6.04 17.96
N ASN A 233 2.49 -7.18 18.43
CA ASN A 233 3.92 -7.49 18.45
C ASN A 233 4.53 -7.41 17.04
N ALA A 234 3.81 -7.91 16.02
CA ALA A 234 4.25 -7.81 14.64
C ALA A 234 4.32 -6.35 14.12
N ALA A 235 3.50 -5.42 14.64
CA ALA A 235 3.60 -4.01 14.28
C ALA A 235 4.82 -3.35 14.95
N VAL A 236 5.09 -3.68 16.22
CA VAL A 236 6.30 -3.25 16.93
C VAL A 236 7.58 -3.80 16.27
N ALA A 237 7.60 -5.08 15.91
CA ALA A 237 8.73 -5.68 15.19
C ALA A 237 8.98 -4.97 13.84
N ARG A 238 7.93 -4.63 13.09
CA ARG A 238 8.06 -3.82 11.86
C ARG A 238 8.65 -2.43 12.13
N PHE A 239 8.25 -1.78 13.22
CA PHE A 239 8.84 -0.51 13.65
C PHE A 239 10.33 -0.64 13.93
N LEU A 240 10.75 -1.61 14.75
CA LEU A 240 12.16 -1.85 15.08
C LEU A 240 12.99 -2.25 13.85
N CYS A 241 12.41 -2.98 12.90
CA CYS A 241 13.06 -3.34 11.64
C CYS A 241 13.08 -2.18 10.61
N GLY A 242 12.46 -1.03 10.88
CA GLY A 242 12.39 0.09 9.93
C GLY A 242 11.44 -0.16 8.76
N ILE A 243 10.49 -1.09 8.91
CA ILE A 243 9.50 -1.47 7.91
C ILE A 243 8.31 -0.51 8.04
N SER A 244 8.28 0.55 7.21
CA SER A 244 7.22 1.56 7.21
C SER A 244 5.81 0.97 7.05
N THR A 245 4.85 1.30 7.90
CA THR A 245 3.44 0.85 7.76
C THR A 245 2.51 2.05 7.88
N PRO A 246 1.23 1.96 7.45
CA PRO A 246 0.29 3.06 7.59
C PRO A 246 0.21 3.62 9.03
N ILE A 247 0.21 2.75 10.06
CA ILE A 247 0.22 3.20 11.45
C ILE A 247 1.50 3.97 11.82
N ILE A 248 2.67 3.54 11.34
CA ILE A 248 3.95 4.25 11.59
C ILE A 248 3.93 5.65 10.96
N ALA A 249 3.41 5.77 9.74
CA ALA A 249 3.28 7.07 9.08
C ALA A 249 2.26 7.97 9.79
N GLN A 250 1.11 7.42 10.20
CA GLN A 250 0.05 8.15 10.89
C GLN A 250 0.52 8.70 12.24
N LEU A 251 1.25 7.89 13.00
CA LEU A 251 1.81 8.28 14.30
C LEU A 251 3.11 9.07 14.19
N LYS A 252 3.63 9.30 12.97
CA LYS A 252 4.95 9.91 12.72
C LYS A 252 6.08 9.19 13.47
N ALA A 253 5.90 7.88 13.71
CA ALA A 253 6.78 7.07 14.53
C ALA A 253 8.16 6.86 13.89
N SER A 254 8.32 7.11 12.58
CA SER A 254 9.62 7.03 11.90
C SER A 254 10.68 7.99 12.43
N LYS A 255 10.29 8.95 13.29
CA LYS A 255 11.19 9.91 13.95
C LYS A 255 11.67 9.43 15.34
N LEU A 256 11.09 8.35 15.86
CA LEU A 256 11.46 7.80 17.17
C LEU A 256 12.78 7.05 17.07
N ARG A 257 13.49 6.93 18.21
CA ARG A 257 14.81 6.30 18.27
C ARG A 257 14.79 4.82 17.90
N GLY A 258 13.72 4.12 18.28
CA GLY A 258 13.58 2.70 18.00
C GLY A 258 13.31 2.36 16.52
N TYR A 259 12.94 3.34 15.69
CA TYR A 259 12.58 3.03 14.31
C TYR A 259 13.82 2.60 13.51
N GLY A 260 13.83 1.35 13.04
CA GLY A 260 14.96 0.80 12.28
C GLY A 260 16.20 0.47 13.10
N SER A 261 16.15 0.54 14.44
CA SER A 261 17.29 0.22 15.30
C SER A 261 17.74 -1.24 15.18
N MET A 262 16.87 -2.12 14.69
CA MET A 262 17.13 -3.54 14.47
C MET A 262 16.99 -3.94 13.00
N ALA A 263 17.20 -3.01 12.05
CA ALA A 263 17.02 -3.26 10.61
C ALA A 263 17.90 -4.39 10.04
N ASN A 264 19.01 -4.71 10.71
CA ASN A 264 19.90 -5.79 10.29
C ASN A 264 19.53 -7.15 10.90
N VAL A 265 18.73 -7.17 11.98
CA VAL A 265 18.31 -8.40 12.67
C VAL A 265 17.16 -9.05 11.90
N SER A 266 17.11 -10.39 11.87
CA SER A 266 16.02 -11.07 11.17
C SER A 266 14.67 -10.73 11.81
N PHE A 267 13.64 -10.54 10.99
CA PHE A 267 12.30 -10.18 11.48
C PHE A 267 11.78 -11.18 12.53
N GLU A 268 12.05 -12.48 12.34
CA GLU A 268 11.70 -13.53 13.29
C GLU A 268 12.36 -13.34 14.66
N GLN A 269 13.66 -13.00 14.68
CA GLN A 269 14.38 -12.75 15.93
C GLN A 269 13.88 -11.50 16.64
N VAL A 270 13.63 -10.42 15.89
CA VAL A 270 13.05 -9.19 16.45
C VAL A 270 11.67 -9.45 17.04
N LEU A 271 10.82 -10.21 16.35
CA LEU A 271 9.49 -10.56 16.85
C LEU A 271 9.55 -11.33 18.17
N LYS A 272 10.42 -12.34 18.27
CA LYS A 272 10.64 -13.09 19.52
C LYS A 272 11.12 -12.20 20.66
N GLN A 273 12.03 -11.26 20.39
CA GLN A 273 12.49 -10.32 21.41
C GLN A 273 11.39 -9.36 21.87
N VAL A 274 10.54 -8.88 20.95
CA VAL A 274 9.37 -8.07 21.28
C VAL A 274 8.37 -8.85 22.13
N GLU A 275 8.14 -10.12 21.82
CA GLU A 275 7.26 -11.00 22.62
C GLU A 275 7.79 -11.16 24.05
N LEU A 276 9.10 -11.34 24.23
CA LEU A 276 9.74 -11.42 25.54
C LEU A 276 9.70 -10.09 26.31
N ALA A 277 9.87 -8.97 25.62
CA ALA A 277 9.91 -7.64 26.24
C ALA A 277 8.53 -7.08 26.64
N ARG A 278 7.43 -7.68 26.16
CA ARG A 278 6.05 -7.22 26.36
C ARG A 278 5.18 -8.17 27.19
N VAL A 279 5.79 -9.15 27.86
CA VAL A 279 5.14 -9.99 28.89
C VAL A 279 4.87 -9.15 30.12
#